data_AF-A0A7C6UZV0-F1
#
_entry.id   AF-A0A7C6UZV0-F1
#
_cell.length_a   1.000
_cell.length_b   1.000
_cell.length_c   1.000
_cell.angle_alpha   90.00
_cell.angle_beta   90.00
_cell.angle_gamma   90.00
#
_symmetry.space_group_name_H-M   'P 1'
#
loop_
_entity.id
_entity.type
_entity.pdbx_description
1 polymer ?
#
loop_
_entity_poly.entity_id
_entity_poly.type
_entity_poly.pdbx_seq_one_letter_code
_entity_poly.pdbx_strand_id
1 'polypeptide(L)'
;MEKSNIVLIGMPGSGKSTVGKTLAGIMKRKFIDTDLLIKEAEGRELKDIVAKEGREAFLNIQEKIILKLNTANSVIATGGSVVYSPLSMSHLKKDGVIVYLKNKFELLIERAGADRRFARNENQSLQDMFDERNPLYEKYADIIIDCSERGPVELAKEIIDIISVK
;
A
#
# COMPACT_ATOMS: atom_id res chain seq x y z
N MET A 1 1.70 22.28 8.54
CA MET A 1 0.40 21.57 8.51
C MET A 1 0.59 20.23 9.18
N GLU A 2 -0.30 19.87 10.08
CA GLU A 2 -0.25 18.58 10.79
C GLU A 2 -0.52 17.45 9.80
N LYS A 3 0.34 16.42 9.81
CA LYS A 3 0.15 15.23 8.97
C LYS A 3 -1.11 14.50 9.44
N SER A 4 -2.19 14.63 8.67
CA SER A 4 -3.49 14.08 9.07
C SER A 4 -3.78 12.69 8.47
N ASN A 5 -3.03 12.28 7.44
CA ASN A 5 -3.24 11.00 6.78
C ASN A 5 -2.33 9.90 7.34
N ILE A 6 -2.81 8.65 7.27
CA ILE A 6 -2.01 7.44 7.52
C ILE A 6 -1.96 6.67 6.22
N VAL A 7 -0.75 6.45 5.69
CA VAL A 7 -0.53 5.82 4.40
C VAL A 7 0.07 4.44 4.63
N LEU A 8 -0.66 3.38 4.28
CA LEU A 8 -0.23 2.01 4.43
C LEU A 8 0.47 1.55 3.15
N ILE A 9 1.74 1.18 3.27
CA ILE A 9 2.56 0.57 2.21
C ILE A 9 2.95 -0.86 2.58
N GLY A 10 3.38 -1.64 1.58
CA GLY A 10 3.87 -3.00 1.75
C GLY A 10 3.43 -3.94 0.64
N MET A 11 3.96 -5.15 0.66
CA MET A 11 3.71 -6.18 -0.36
C MET A 11 2.21 -6.47 -0.54
N PRO A 12 1.72 -6.79 -1.74
CA PRO A 12 0.37 -7.30 -1.89
C PRO A 12 0.19 -8.55 -1.00
N GLY A 13 -0.95 -8.67 -0.33
CA GLY A 13 -1.16 -9.71 0.69
C GLY A 13 -0.70 -9.35 2.11
N SER A 14 -0.02 -8.20 2.30
CA SER A 14 0.40 -7.75 3.65
C SER A 14 -0.73 -7.31 4.58
N GLY A 15 -1.98 -7.26 4.09
CA GLY A 15 -3.15 -6.90 4.89
C GLY A 15 -3.52 -5.41 4.88
N LYS A 16 -2.91 -4.57 4.04
CA LYS A 16 -3.17 -3.11 3.95
C LYS A 16 -4.65 -2.74 3.95
N SER A 17 -5.46 -3.32 3.07
CA SER A 17 -6.88 -2.97 3.00
C SER A 17 -7.67 -3.45 4.23
N THR A 18 -7.30 -4.58 4.82
CA THR A 18 -7.94 -5.11 6.04
C THR A 18 -7.57 -4.27 7.26
N VAL A 19 -6.28 -4.08 7.52
CA VAL A 19 -5.77 -3.24 8.63
C VAL A 19 -6.25 -1.81 8.45
N GLY A 20 -6.22 -1.27 7.24
CA GLY A 20 -6.62 0.10 6.95
C GLY A 20 -8.10 0.37 7.19
N LYS A 21 -8.99 -0.56 6.82
CA LYS A 21 -10.42 -0.45 7.15
C LYS A 21 -10.66 -0.47 8.66
N THR A 22 -10.00 -1.38 9.38
CA THR A 22 -10.10 -1.47 10.84
C THR A 22 -9.59 -0.19 11.51
N LEU A 23 -8.41 0.27 11.10
CA LEU A 23 -7.79 1.50 11.60
C LEU A 23 -8.68 2.72 11.34
N ALA A 24 -9.19 2.88 10.12
CA ALA A 24 -10.10 3.97 9.78
C ALA A 24 -11.37 3.95 10.63
N GLY A 25 -11.95 2.77 10.86
CA GLY A 25 -13.13 2.61 11.71
C GLY A 25 -12.88 3.03 13.16
N ILE A 26 -11.78 2.57 13.75
CA ILE A 26 -11.40 2.91 15.14
C ILE A 26 -11.16 4.42 15.27
N MET A 27 -10.41 5.02 14.33
CA MET A 27 -10.05 6.44 14.36
C MET A 27 -11.14 7.37 13.82
N LYS A 28 -12.27 6.82 13.33
CA LYS A 28 -13.33 7.57 12.63
C LYS A 28 -12.81 8.41 11.45
N ARG A 29 -11.89 7.83 10.67
CA ARG A 29 -11.27 8.43 9.49
C ARG A 29 -11.86 7.87 8.20
N LYS A 30 -11.69 8.58 7.08
CA LYS A 30 -12.03 8.05 5.75
C LYS A 30 -11.06 6.92 5.40
N PHE A 31 -11.56 5.85 4.79
CA PHE A 31 -10.71 4.81 4.20
C PHE A 31 -10.65 4.97 2.69
N ILE A 32 -9.45 4.92 2.12
CA ILE A 32 -9.20 5.03 0.68
C ILE A 32 -8.30 3.87 0.26
N ASP A 33 -8.65 3.19 -0.82
CA ASP A 33 -7.82 2.16 -1.45
C ASP A 33 -7.41 2.65 -2.84
N THR A 34 -6.11 2.87 -3.07
CA THR A 34 -5.65 3.47 -4.34
C THR A 34 -5.87 2.53 -5.53
N ASP A 35 -5.86 1.21 -5.32
CA ASP A 35 -6.11 0.26 -6.41
C ASP A 35 -7.57 0.37 -6.88
N LEU A 36 -8.51 0.61 -5.95
CA LEU A 36 -9.90 0.90 -6.29
C LEU A 36 -10.05 2.25 -7.00
N LEU A 37 -9.35 3.29 -6.54
CA LEU A 37 -9.37 4.60 -7.22
C LEU A 37 -8.86 4.50 -8.67
N ILE A 38 -7.80 3.72 -8.90
CA ILE A 38 -7.27 3.51 -10.25
C ILE A 38 -8.27 2.75 -11.11
N LYS A 39 -8.88 1.68 -10.58
CA LYS A 39 -9.91 0.91 -11.28
C LYS A 39 -11.11 1.78 -11.65
N GLU A 40 -11.59 2.62 -10.74
CA GLU A 40 -12.71 3.53 -10.98
C GLU A 40 -12.37 4.59 -12.04
N ALA A 41 -11.16 5.17 -11.98
CA ALA A 41 -10.72 6.18 -12.93
C ALA A 41 -10.51 5.62 -14.35
N GLU A 42 -10.01 4.39 -14.46
CA GLU A 42 -9.70 3.73 -15.74
C GLU A 42 -10.89 2.95 -16.32
N GLY A 43 -11.92 2.66 -15.51
CA GLY A 43 -13.11 1.91 -15.94
C GLY A 43 -12.84 0.44 -16.29
N ARG A 44 -11.71 -0.12 -15.85
CA ARG A 44 -11.22 -1.47 -16.19
C ARG A 44 -10.36 -2.06 -15.08
N GLU A 45 -10.22 -3.37 -15.05
CA GLU A 45 -9.44 -4.06 -14.02
C GLU A 45 -7.94 -3.75 -14.17
N LEU A 46 -7.22 -3.57 -13.05
CA LEU A 46 -5.78 -3.27 -13.07
C LEU A 46 -4.97 -4.35 -13.80
N LYS A 47 -5.39 -5.61 -13.67
CA LYS A 47 -4.78 -6.74 -14.39
C LYS A 47 -4.89 -6.59 -15.90
N ASP A 48 -5.97 -5.99 -16.41
CA ASP A 48 -6.19 -5.82 -17.84
C ASP A 48 -5.34 -4.66 -18.37
N ILE A 49 -5.10 -3.63 -17.55
CA ILE A 49 -4.15 -2.55 -17.86
C ILE A 49 -2.75 -3.14 -18.02
N VAL A 50 -2.28 -3.89 -17.03
CA VAL A 50 -0.94 -4.51 -17.07
C VAL A 50 -0.81 -5.50 -18.23
N ALA A 51 -1.84 -6.31 -18.50
CA ALA A 51 -1.80 -7.30 -19.58
C ALA A 51 -1.81 -6.66 -20.98
N LYS A 52 -2.47 -5.52 -21.17
CA LYS A 52 -2.59 -4.86 -22.49
C LYS A 52 -1.51 -3.82 -22.74
N GLU A 53 -1.07 -3.11 -21.71
CA GLU A 53 -0.20 -1.93 -21.82
C GLU A 53 1.13 -2.09 -21.06
N GLY A 54 1.28 -3.18 -20.31
CA GLY A 54 2.49 -3.47 -19.56
C GLY A 54 2.58 -2.76 -18.20
N ARG A 55 3.65 -3.11 -17.46
CA ARG A 55 3.90 -2.60 -16.10
C ARG A 55 4.15 -1.09 -16.08
N GLU A 56 4.94 -0.57 -17.02
CA GLU A 56 5.31 0.86 -17.02
C GLU A 56 4.09 1.77 -17.23
N ALA A 57 3.19 1.41 -18.16
CA ALA A 57 1.95 2.15 -18.35
C ALA A 57 1.10 2.19 -17.07
N PHE A 58 0.96 1.04 -16.40
CA PHE A 58 0.28 0.98 -15.11
C PHE A 58 0.94 1.86 -14.04
N LEU A 59 2.28 1.88 -13.94
CA LEU A 59 2.99 2.74 -12.99
C LEU A 59 2.76 4.23 -13.27
N ASN A 60 2.74 4.64 -14.55
CA ASN A 60 2.46 6.01 -14.96
C ASN A 60 1.01 6.42 -14.61
N ILE A 61 0.04 5.53 -14.85
CA ILE A 61 -1.37 5.75 -14.47
C ILE A 61 -1.49 5.88 -12.95
N GLN A 62 -0.89 4.95 -12.20
CA GLN A 62 -0.88 4.96 -10.74
C GLN A 62 -0.31 6.28 -10.20
N GLU A 63 0.86 6.71 -10.70
CA GLU A 63 1.48 7.98 -10.29
C GLU A 63 0.56 9.17 -10.57
N LYS A 64 0.03 9.27 -11.79
CA LYS A 64 -0.88 10.36 -12.17
C LYS A 64 -2.12 10.45 -11.28
N ILE A 65 -2.67 9.32 -10.85
CA ILE A 65 -3.85 9.28 -9.98
C ILE A 65 -3.47 9.63 -8.55
N ILE A 66 -2.37 9.10 -8.03
CA ILE A 66 -1.90 9.41 -6.67
C ILE A 66 -1.53 10.89 -6.53
N LEU A 67 -0.88 11.49 -7.52
CA LEU A 67 -0.54 12.92 -7.50
C LEU A 67 -1.77 13.84 -7.50
N LYS A 68 -2.94 13.34 -7.93
CA LYS A 68 -4.21 14.05 -7.86
C LYS A 68 -4.99 13.78 -6.57
N LEU A 69 -4.56 12.81 -5.76
CA LEU A 69 -5.21 12.48 -4.51
C LEU A 69 -4.97 13.60 -3.50
N ASN A 70 -6.01 14.41 -3.27
CA ASN A 70 -6.00 15.45 -2.25
C ASN A 70 -7.03 15.10 -1.16
N THR A 71 -6.55 14.66 -0.01
CA THR A 71 -7.39 14.24 1.11
C THR A 71 -6.72 14.58 2.44
N ALA A 72 -7.53 14.66 3.49
CA ALA A 72 -7.10 14.87 4.86
C ALA A 72 -7.85 13.90 5.78
N ASN A 73 -7.28 13.66 6.97
CA ASN A 73 -7.88 12.81 8.01
C ASN A 73 -8.33 11.43 7.47
N SER A 74 -7.47 10.80 6.67
CA SER A 74 -7.76 9.56 5.94
C SER A 74 -6.72 8.47 6.22
N VAL A 75 -7.15 7.21 6.12
CA VAL A 75 -6.28 6.04 6.03
C VAL A 75 -6.25 5.57 4.58
N ILE A 76 -5.07 5.55 3.97
CA ILE A 76 -4.86 5.28 2.56
C ILE A 76 -4.12 3.94 2.44
N ALA A 77 -4.80 2.91 1.95
CA ALA A 77 -4.17 1.66 1.52
C ALA A 77 -3.67 1.83 0.08
N THR A 78 -2.37 1.60 -0.14
CA THR A 78 -1.76 1.75 -1.46
C THR A 78 -1.62 0.43 -2.21
N GLY A 79 -1.52 0.50 -3.54
CA GLY A 79 -1.04 -0.62 -4.35
C GLY A 79 0.41 -0.97 -4.02
N GLY A 80 0.78 -2.25 -4.12
CA GLY A 80 2.13 -2.71 -3.77
C GLY A 80 3.25 -2.05 -4.57
N SER A 81 2.95 -1.56 -5.78
CA SER A 81 3.86 -0.89 -6.70
C SER A 81 4.06 0.61 -6.43
N VAL A 82 3.37 1.21 -5.45
CA VAL A 82 3.47 2.66 -5.17
C VAL A 82 4.91 3.13 -4.93
N VAL A 83 5.72 2.27 -4.31
CA VAL A 83 7.11 2.58 -3.92
C VAL A 83 8.07 2.74 -5.10
N TYR A 84 7.69 2.34 -6.31
CA TYR A 84 8.49 2.59 -7.50
C TYR A 84 8.44 4.05 -7.96
N SER A 85 7.47 4.83 -7.50
CA SER A 85 7.33 6.25 -7.86
C SER A 85 7.78 7.14 -6.69
N PRO A 86 8.98 7.76 -6.76
CA PRO A 86 9.42 8.73 -5.77
C PRO A 86 8.46 9.94 -5.67
N LEU A 87 7.83 10.33 -6.78
CA LEU A 87 6.87 11.42 -6.82
C LEU A 87 5.60 11.08 -6.03
N SER A 88 5.04 9.88 -6.23
CA SER A 88 3.90 9.38 -5.44
C SER A 88 4.23 9.33 -3.96
N MET A 89 5.39 8.78 -3.61
CA MET A 89 5.80 8.67 -2.21
C MET A 89 6.04 10.04 -1.56
N SER A 90 6.65 10.98 -2.28
CA SER A 90 6.83 12.35 -1.80
C SER A 90 5.50 13.07 -1.59
N HIS A 91 4.55 12.89 -2.52
CA HIS A 91 3.21 13.46 -2.42
C HIS A 91 2.45 12.91 -1.20
N LEU A 92 2.43 11.59 -1.03
CA LEU A 92 1.78 10.93 0.10
C LEU A 92 2.42 11.29 1.45
N LYS A 93 3.75 11.46 1.50
CA LYS A 93 4.51 11.79 2.71
C LYS A 93 4.33 13.25 3.15
N LYS A 94 3.97 14.15 2.23
CA LYS A 94 3.75 15.58 2.52
C LYS A 94 2.67 15.78 3.59
N ASP A 95 1.54 15.09 3.42
CA ASP A 95 0.35 15.26 4.27
C ASP A 95 0.01 14.00 5.11
N GLY A 96 0.91 13.02 5.13
CA GLY A 96 0.70 11.74 5.80
C GLY A 96 1.95 11.13 6.45
N VAL A 97 1.69 10.20 7.38
CA VAL A 97 2.69 9.30 7.96
C VAL A 97 2.70 8.00 7.18
N ILE A 98 3.87 7.59 6.69
CA ILE A 98 4.02 6.36 5.92
C ILE A 98 4.25 5.18 6.87
N VAL A 99 3.31 4.24 6.90
CA VAL A 99 3.38 3.02 7.72
C VAL A 99 3.60 1.82 6.81
N TYR A 100 4.74 1.15 6.98
CA TYR A 100 5.04 -0.10 6.29
C TYR A 100 4.53 -1.30 7.09
N LEU A 101 3.59 -2.04 6.51
CA LEU A 101 3.13 -3.33 7.02
C LEU A 101 4.05 -4.45 6.51
N LYS A 102 5.09 -4.74 7.29
CA LYS A 102 6.10 -5.75 6.98
C LYS A 102 5.56 -7.14 7.31
N ASN A 103 5.76 -8.08 6.40
CA ASN A 103 5.47 -9.50 6.63
C ASN A 103 6.64 -10.33 6.13
N LYS A 104 6.84 -11.49 6.75
CA LYS A 104 7.73 -12.54 6.24
C LYS A 104 7.27 -13.02 4.86
N PHE A 105 8.23 -13.34 4.00
CA PHE A 105 7.96 -13.75 2.63
C PHE A 105 7.11 -15.03 2.56
N GLU A 106 7.37 -15.98 3.47
CA GLU A 106 6.67 -17.25 3.58
C GLU A 106 5.16 -17.05 3.83
N LEU A 107 4.82 -16.13 4.74
CA LEU A 107 3.43 -15.78 5.05
C LEU A 107 2.75 -15.03 3.89
N LEU A 108 3.51 -14.25 3.11
CA LEU A 108 2.97 -13.59 1.92
C LEU A 108 2.60 -14.60 0.84
N ILE A 109 3.41 -15.64 0.64
CA ILE A 109 3.10 -16.73 -0.31
C ILE A 109 1.84 -17.48 0.13
N GLU A 110 1.75 -17.86 1.41
CA GLU A 110 0.59 -18.58 1.94
C GLU A 110 -0.71 -17.77 1.74
N ARG A 111 -0.66 -16.47 2.04
CA ARG A 111 -1.80 -15.55 1.90
C ARG A 111 -2.10 -15.14 0.46
N ALA A 112 -1.14 -15.29 -0.45
CA ALA A 112 -1.32 -14.97 -1.85
C ALA A 112 -2.38 -15.87 -2.48
N GLY A 113 -2.41 -17.16 -2.11
CA GLY A 113 -3.16 -18.19 -2.83
C GLY A 113 -2.76 -18.25 -4.32
N ALA A 114 -3.17 -19.30 -5.03
CA ALA A 114 -2.83 -19.47 -6.44
C ALA A 114 -3.36 -18.34 -7.38
N ASP A 115 -4.24 -17.47 -6.89
CA ASP A 115 -5.12 -16.64 -7.73
C ASP A 115 -4.85 -15.12 -7.67
N ARG A 116 -4.02 -14.63 -6.74
CA ARG A 116 -3.64 -13.20 -6.73
C ARG A 116 -2.52 -12.96 -7.71
N ARG A 117 -2.86 -12.52 -8.92
CA ARG A 117 -1.90 -12.00 -9.89
C ARG A 117 -1.33 -10.67 -9.41
N PHE A 118 -0.08 -10.70 -8.97
CA PHE A 118 0.72 -9.53 -8.61
C PHE A 118 1.07 -8.72 -9.86
N ALA A 119 1.16 -7.40 -9.76
CA ALA A 119 1.80 -6.58 -10.80
C ALA A 119 3.31 -6.89 -10.80
N ARG A 120 3.70 -7.94 -11.53
CA ARG A 120 5.05 -8.46 -11.71
C ARG A 120 5.34 -8.60 -13.20
N ASN A 121 6.60 -8.57 -13.60
CA ASN A 121 6.95 -8.93 -14.98
C ASN A 121 6.64 -10.42 -15.23
N GLU A 122 6.37 -10.82 -16.48
CA GLU A 122 5.97 -12.19 -16.82
C GLU A 122 6.96 -13.26 -16.30
N ASN A 123 8.25 -12.93 -16.23
CA ASN A 123 9.32 -13.81 -15.77
C ASN A 123 9.81 -13.53 -14.33
N GLN A 124 9.20 -12.58 -13.61
CA GLN A 124 9.65 -12.21 -12.27
C GLN A 124 9.01 -13.13 -11.21
N SER A 125 9.84 -13.76 -10.37
CA SER A 125 9.32 -14.56 -9.26
C SER A 125 8.75 -13.64 -8.17
N LEU A 126 7.95 -14.22 -7.26
CA LEU A 126 7.49 -13.49 -6.08
C LEU A 126 8.65 -13.07 -5.18
N GLN A 127 9.70 -13.88 -5.11
CA GLN A 127 10.92 -13.61 -4.35
C GLN A 127 11.64 -12.39 -4.93
N ASP A 128 11.86 -12.36 -6.25
CA ASP A 128 12.53 -11.22 -6.90
C ASP A 128 11.76 -9.90 -6.64
N MET A 129 10.43 -9.95 -6.70
CA MET A 129 9.60 -8.78 -6.41
C MET A 129 9.68 -8.38 -4.93
N PHE A 130 9.76 -9.35 -4.02
CA PHE A 130 9.95 -9.08 -2.60
C PHE A 130 11.31 -8.42 -2.34
N ASP A 131 12.38 -8.97 -2.91
CA ASP A 131 13.75 -8.48 -2.74
C ASP A 131 13.94 -7.09 -3.36
N GLU A 132 13.29 -6.82 -4.50
CA GLU A 132 13.27 -5.50 -5.13
C GLU A 132 12.52 -4.46 -4.29
N ARG A 133 11.36 -4.82 -3.72
CA ARG A 133 10.47 -3.86 -3.06
C ARG A 133 10.75 -3.66 -1.57
N ASN A 134 11.26 -4.66 -0.86
CA ASN A 134 11.49 -4.56 0.58
C ASN A 134 12.40 -3.38 0.96
N PRO A 135 13.57 -3.16 0.30
CA PRO A 135 14.40 -1.99 0.57
C PRO A 135 13.70 -0.66 0.26
N LEU A 136 12.81 -0.63 -0.73
CA LEU A 136 12.03 0.56 -1.06
C LEU A 136 10.97 0.86 -0.01
N TYR A 137 10.26 -0.16 0.49
CA TYR A 137 9.32 0.02 1.61
C TYR A 137 10.04 0.58 2.84
N GLU A 138 11.17 0.00 3.20
CA GLU A 138 12.01 0.44 4.33
C GLU A 138 12.52 1.88 4.13
N LYS A 139 12.95 2.22 2.91
CA LYS A 139 13.40 3.59 2.56
C LYS A 139 12.33 4.65 2.80
N TYR A 140 11.06 4.37 2.48
CA TYR A 140 10.01 5.39 2.55
C TYR A 140 9.25 5.41 3.88
N ALA A 141 9.30 4.32 4.65
CA ALA A 141 8.57 4.18 5.91
C ALA A 141 8.99 5.22 6.96
N ASP A 142 8.01 5.82 7.61
CA ASP A 142 8.19 6.57 8.87
C ASP A 142 8.00 5.65 10.09
N ILE A 143 7.23 4.57 9.91
CA ILE A 143 6.92 3.53 10.90
C ILE A 143 6.94 2.19 10.18
N ILE A 144 7.56 1.17 10.78
CA ILE A 144 7.57 -0.21 10.28
C ILE A 144 6.87 -1.07 11.34
N ILE A 145 5.86 -1.83 10.93
CA ILE A 145 5.10 -2.74 11.79
C ILE A 145 5.28 -4.16 11.26
N ASP A 146 5.77 -5.07 12.11
CA ASP A 146 5.73 -6.50 11.79
C ASP A 146 4.30 -7.03 11.99
N CYS A 147 3.72 -7.51 10.89
CA CYS A 147 2.36 -8.03 10.82
C CYS A 147 2.30 -9.56 10.84
N SER A 148 3.46 -10.22 10.97
CA SER A 148 3.56 -11.68 10.96
C SER A 148 2.73 -12.27 12.10
N GLU A 149 1.78 -13.14 11.77
CA GLU A 149 0.92 -13.86 12.75
C GLU A 149 0.01 -12.97 13.62
N ARG A 150 -0.22 -11.71 13.23
CA ARG A 150 -1.01 -10.75 14.02
C ARG A 150 -2.33 -10.36 13.37
N GLY A 151 -3.32 -10.06 14.22
CA GLY A 151 -4.67 -9.71 13.79
C GLY A 151 -4.83 -8.23 13.41
N PRO A 152 -5.78 -7.87 12.53
CA PRO A 152 -5.94 -6.49 12.05
C PRO A 152 -6.31 -5.49 13.15
N VAL A 153 -7.06 -5.92 14.19
CA VAL A 153 -7.42 -5.06 15.33
C VAL A 153 -6.21 -4.73 16.19
N GLU A 154 -5.35 -5.71 16.42
CA GLU A 154 -4.12 -5.54 17.20
C GLU A 154 -3.16 -4.57 16.48
N LEU A 155 -2.92 -4.81 15.19
CA LEU A 155 -2.07 -3.96 14.36
C LEU A 155 -2.61 -2.53 14.27
N ALA A 156 -3.93 -2.36 14.13
CA ALA A 156 -4.53 -1.03 14.10
C ALA A 156 -4.33 -0.28 15.43
N LYS A 157 -4.45 -0.95 16.58
CA LYS A 157 -4.19 -0.34 17.90
C LYS A 157 -2.73 0.07 18.05
N GLU A 158 -1.79 -0.80 17.71
CA GLU A 158 -0.36 -0.47 17.76
C GLU A 158 -0.02 0.74 16.89
N ILE A 159 -0.57 0.82 15.67
CA ILE A 159 -0.38 1.98 14.79
C ILE A 159 -0.91 3.26 15.46
N ILE A 160 -2.08 3.20 16.10
CA ILE A 160 -2.65 4.34 16.84
C ILE A 160 -1.74 4.76 17.98
N ASP A 161 -1.25 3.80 18.77
CA ASP A 161 -0.40 4.06 19.93
C ASP A 161 0.91 4.73 19.50
N ILE A 162 1.56 4.24 18.44
CA ILE A 162 2.81 4.82 17.92
C ILE A 162 2.58 6.23 17.38
N ILE A 163 1.48 6.47 16.67
CA ILE A 163 1.18 7.78 16.08
C ILE A 163 0.79 8.80 17.16
N SER A 164 0.14 8.37 18.24
CA SER A 164 -0.33 9.27 19.31
C SER A 164 0.80 9.77 20.23
N VAL A 165 1.96 9.14 20.18
CA VAL A 165 3.16 9.51 20.98
C VAL A 165 4.10 10.44 20.21
N LYS A 166 3.89 10.62 18.89
CA LYS A 166 4.65 11.53 18.03
C LYS A 166 3.96 12.87 17.87
#